data_AF-A0A2A4QIT8-F1
#
_entry.id   AF-A0A2A4QIT8-F1
#
_cell.length_a   1.000
_cell.length_b   1.000
_cell.length_c   1.000
_cell.angle_alpha   90.00
_cell.angle_beta   90.00
_cell.angle_gamma   90.00
#
_symmetry.space_group_name_H-M   'P 1'
#
loop_
_entity.id
_entity.type
_entity.pdbx_description
1 polymer ?
#
loop_
_entity_poly.entity_id
_entity_poly.type
_entity_poly.pdbx_seq_one_letter_code
_entity_poly.pdbx_strand_id
1 'polypeptide(L)' 'MKLIMKTEFENLRENDKHCYDTDSNSDKQVVKIYCDELLIAKKIKLTKSVRYFGINNYQSYLTPE' A
#
# COMPACT_ATOMS: atom_id res chain seq x y z
N MET A 1 2.30 -11.41 -1.20
CA MET A 1 1.42 -10.24 -1.33
C MET A 1 0.39 -10.51 -2.42
N LYS A 2 -0.85 -10.11 -2.22
CA LYS A 2 -2.01 -10.31 -3.09
C LYS A 2 -2.34 -9.02 -3.82
N LEU A 3 -2.81 -9.09 -5.08
CA LEU A 3 -3.30 -7.92 -5.80
C LEU A 3 -4.56 -7.40 -5.10
N ILE A 4 -4.62 -6.09 -4.83
CA ILE A 4 -5.79 -5.43 -4.21
C ILE A 4 -6.29 -4.29 -5.09
N MET A 5 -7.50 -3.82 -4.83
CA MET A 5 -8.04 -2.66 -5.52
C MET A 5 -7.39 -1.35 -5.04
N LYS A 6 -7.45 -0.31 -5.88
CA LYS A 6 -6.98 1.04 -5.50
C LYS A 6 -7.66 1.52 -4.23
N THR A 7 -8.98 1.35 -4.13
CA THR A 7 -9.79 1.78 -2.99
C THR A 7 -9.30 1.18 -1.68
N GLU A 8 -9.01 -0.13 -1.68
CA GLU A 8 -8.47 -0.83 -0.51
C GLU A 8 -7.10 -0.31 -0.10
N PHE A 9 -6.25 0.02 -1.08
CA PHE A 9 -4.95 0.61 -0.79
C PHE A 9 -5.06 2.02 -0.20
N GLU A 10 -5.93 2.88 -0.74
CA GLU A 10 -6.11 4.23 -0.20
C GLU A 10 -6.72 4.17 1.21
N ASN A 11 -7.67 3.27 1.49
CA ASN A 11 -8.20 3.07 2.86
C ASN A 11 -7.09 2.68 3.86
N LEU A 12 -6.16 1.81 3.43
CA LEU A 12 -4.99 1.48 4.27
C LEU A 12 -4.04 2.67 4.44
N ARG A 13 -3.98 3.59 3.48
CA ARG A 13 -3.09 4.75 3.51
C ARG A 13 -3.67 5.90 4.33
N GLU A 14 -4.98 6.07 4.34
CA GLU A 14 -5.70 7.11 5.08
C GLU A 14 -5.79 6.84 6.58
N ASN A 15 -5.38 5.65 7.04
CA ASN A 15 -5.32 5.34 8.46
C ASN A 15 -4.11 6.02 9.12
N ASP A 16 -4.36 6.94 10.05
CA ASP A 16 -3.35 7.69 10.81
C ASP A 16 -2.40 6.80 11.64
N LYS A 17 -2.78 5.56 11.92
CA LYS A 17 -1.91 4.58 12.63
C LYS A 17 -0.85 3.98 11.73
N HIS A 18 -0.92 4.21 10.42
CA HIS A 18 0.00 3.62 9.46
C HIS A 18 1.04 4.64 9.00
N CYS A 19 2.27 4.18 8.86
CA CYS A 19 3.34 4.93 8.23
C CYS A 19 3.44 4.53 6.77
N TYR A 20 3.82 5.46 5.89
CA TYR A 20 4.17 5.10 4.52
C TYR A 20 5.50 5.70 4.11
N ASP A 21 6.20 4.93 3.29
CA ASP A 21 7.46 5.32 2.68
C ASP A 21 7.30 5.32 1.15
N THR A 22 7.98 6.26 0.48
CA THR A 22 7.93 6.37 -0.97
C THR A 22 9.34 6.37 -1.53
N ASP A 23 9.64 5.32 -2.28
CA ASP A 23 10.88 5.16 -3.02
C ASP A 23 10.59 5.41 -4.50
N SER A 24 11.25 6.39 -5.10
CA SER A 24 11.05 6.76 -6.50
C SER A 24 12.36 6.93 -7.24
N ASN A 25 12.49 6.21 -8.36
CA ASN A 25 13.52 6.36 -9.36
C ASN A 25 12.88 6.78 -10.69
N SER A 26 13.71 7.03 -11.72
CA SER A 26 13.30 7.59 -13.02
C SER A 26 12.09 6.89 -13.67
N ASP A 27 12.00 5.55 -13.60
CA ASP A 27 10.94 4.77 -14.27
C ASP A 27 9.96 4.07 -13.31
N LYS A 28 10.21 4.15 -12.00
CA LYS A 28 9.51 3.35 -11.00
C LYS A 28 9.33 4.11 -9.70
N GLN A 29 8.10 4.13 -9.22
CA GLN A 29 7.74 4.59 -7.89
C GLN A 29 7.12 3.43 -7.10
N VAL A 30 7.61 3.21 -5.89
CA VAL A 30 7.09 2.24 -4.94
C VAL A 30 6.67 2.97 -3.67
N VAL A 31 5.39 2.88 -3.33
CA VAL A 31 4.89 3.35 -2.03
C VAL A 31 4.66 2.12 -1.17
N LYS A 32 5.18 2.11 0.05
CA LYS A 32 5.04 1.03 1.01
C LYS A 32 4.27 1.55 2.22
N ILE A 33 3.32 0.77 2.73
CA ILE A 33 2.53 1.10 3.91
C ILE A 33 2.88 0.09 5.00
N TYR A 34 3.16 0.62 6.19
CA TYR A 34 3.60 -0.10 7.37
C TYR A 34 2.63 0.15 8.53
N CYS A 35 2.35 -0.89 9.30
CA CYS A 35 1.68 -0.83 10.60
C CYS A 35 2.61 -1.51 11.61
N ASP A 36 3.00 -0.81 12.68
CA ASP A 36 3.91 -1.34 13.70
C ASP A 36 5.15 -2.05 13.09
N GLU A 37 5.81 -1.37 12.15
CA GLU A 37 6.98 -1.86 11.39
C GLU A 37 6.71 -2.98 10.37
N LEU A 38 5.50 -3.54 10.34
CA LEU A 38 5.11 -4.60 9.41
C LEU A 38 4.58 -4.03 8.09
N LEU A 39 5.18 -4.45 6.96
CA LEU A 39 4.71 -4.06 5.63
C LEU A 39 3.34 -4.70 5.33
N ILE A 40 2.27 -3.91 5.37
CA ILE A 40 0.90 -4.37 5.15
C ILE A 40 0.45 -4.21 3.69
N ALA A 41 0.96 -3.20 2.99
CA ALA A 41 0.61 -2.96 1.59
C ALA A 41 1.72 -2.23 0.82
N LYS A 42 1.68 -2.32 -0.49
CA LYS A 42 2.52 -1.52 -1.38
C LYS A 42 1.85 -1.21 -2.71
N LYS A 43 2.14 -0.04 -3.24
CA LYS A 43 1.81 0.39 -4.61
C LYS A 43 3.08 0.39 -5.43
N ILE A 44 3.03 -0.20 -6.62
CA ILE A 44 4.11 -0.13 -7.60
C ILE A 44 3.56 0.60 -8.82
N LYS A 45 4.11 1.77 -9.10
CA LYS A 45 3.86 2.57 -10.29
C LYS A 45 5.08 2.48 -11.20
N LEU A 46 4.86 1.98 -12.40
CA LEU A 46 5.77 2.02 -13.54
C LEU A 46 5.19 3.00 -14.57
N THR A 47 6.02 3.49 -15.49
CA THR A 47 5.63 4.49 -16.51
C THR A 47 4.34 4.15 -17.25
N LYS A 48 4.06 2.85 -17.50
CA LYS A 48 2.87 2.38 -18.24
C LYS A 48 1.82 1.65 -17.38
N SER A 49 2.06 1.46 -16.08
CA SER A 49 1.17 0.62 -15.26
C SER A 49 1.26 0.93 -13.78
N VAL A 50 0.13 0.83 -13.08
CA VAL A 50 0.08 0.90 -11.61
C VAL A 50 -0.55 -0.38 -11.08
N ARG A 51 0.04 -0.94 -10.03
CA ARG A 51 -0.49 -2.12 -9.33
C ARG A 51 -0.44 -1.89 -7.83
N TYR A 52 -1.46 -2.39 -7.14
CA TYR A 52 -1.59 -2.31 -5.69
C TYR A 52 -1.54 -3.72 -5.11
N PHE A 53 -0.85 -3.86 -3.99
CA PHE A 53 -0.62 -5.14 -3.34
C PHE A 53 -0.83 -5.03 -1.84
N GLY A 54 -1.51 -6.00 -1.24
CA GLY A 54 -1.66 -6.16 0.20
C GLY A 54 -1.01 -7.46 0.70
N ILE A 55 -0.82 -7.60 1.99
CA ILE A 55 -0.62 -8.92 2.63
C ILE A 55 -1.94 -9.71 2.60
N ASN A 56 -1.92 -11.01 2.91
CA ASN A 56 -3.15 -11.82 2.82
C ASN A 56 -4.25 -11.33 3.79
N ASN A 57 -3.85 -10.88 4.98
CA ASN A 57 -4.76 -10.41 6.04
C ASN A 57 -4.87 -8.88 6.08
N TYR A 58 -4.69 -8.20 4.95
CA TYR A 58 -4.73 -6.72 4.91
C TYR A 58 -6.07 -6.16 5.40
N GLN A 59 -7.16 -6.92 5.27
CA GLN A 59 -8.50 -6.54 5.71
C GLN A 59 -8.58 -6.25 7.21
N SER A 60 -7.74 -6.91 8.03
CA SER A 60 -7.67 -6.65 9.48
C SER A 60 -7.06 -5.28 9.82
N TYR A 61 -6.41 -4.64 8.85
CA TYR A 61 -5.79 -3.31 8.98
C TYR A 61 -6.62 -2.23 8.30
N LEU A 62 -7.71 -2.60 7.60
CA LEU A 62 -8.69 -1.63 7.14
C LEU A 62 -9.39 -1.08 8.39
N THR A 63 -9.37 0.23 8.57
CA THR A 63 -10.20 0.86 9.59
C THR A 63 -11.66 0.53 9.31
N PRO A 64 -12.39 -0.09 10.25
CA PRO A 64 -13.83 0.04 10.24
C PRO A 64 -14.17 1.49 10.60
N GLU A 65 -15.14 2.06 9.89
CA GLU A 65 -15.82 3.30 10.31
C GLU A 65 -16.29 3.21 11.77
#